data_AF-A0AAW7QUS8-F1
#
_entry.id   AF-A0AAW7QUS8-F1
#
_cell.length_a   1.000
_cell.length_b   1.000
_cell.length_c   1.000
_cell.angle_alpha   90.00
_cell.angle_beta   90.00
_cell.angle_gamma   90.00
#
_symmetry.space_group_name_H-M   'P 1'
#
loop_
_entity.id
_entity.type
_entity.pdbx_description
1 polymer ?
#
loop_
_entity_poly.entity_id
_entity_poly.type
_entity_poly.pdbx_seq_one_letter_code
_entity_poly.pdbx_strand_id
1 'polypeptide(L)' 'MRNGTFEQYTVEDILQTFGAEARTFLREYRIDRSNLRFADACAAASVTPDEFFAQLDAGIRRRAARAVKHSVEEYA' A
#
# COMPACT_ATOMS: atom_id res chain seq x y z
N MET A 1 -14.23 -9.35 -3.20
CA MET A 1 -12.87 -9.32 -3.78
C MET A 1 -12.98 -8.63 -5.13
N ARG A 2 -12.39 -7.44 -5.26
CA ARG A 2 -12.50 -6.59 -6.46
C ARG A 2 -11.51 -7.14 -7.51
N ASN A 3 -11.89 -8.24 -8.17
CA ASN A 3 -11.15 -8.83 -9.28
C ASN A 3 -11.24 -7.90 -10.48
N GLY A 4 -10.12 -7.32 -10.89
CA GLY A 4 -10.07 -6.43 -12.04
C GLY A 4 -8.68 -5.82 -12.22
N THR A 5 -7.75 -6.67 -12.66
CA THR A 5 -6.56 -6.29 -13.44
C THR A 5 -5.59 -5.30 -12.79
N PHE A 6 -4.93 -5.73 -11.70
CA PHE A 6 -3.76 -5.03 -11.13
C PHE A 6 -2.63 -4.80 -12.15
N GLU A 7 -2.58 -5.63 -13.21
CA GLU A 7 -1.66 -5.49 -14.34
C GLU A 7 -1.87 -4.22 -15.17
N GLN A 8 -3.05 -3.58 -15.08
CA GLN A 8 -3.37 -2.36 -15.83
C GLN A 8 -3.08 -1.08 -15.04
N TYR A 9 -2.87 -1.17 -13.73
CA TYR A 9 -2.60 -0.01 -12.90
C TYR A 9 -1.11 0.33 -12.90
N THR A 10 -0.83 1.62 -12.95
CA THR A 10 0.52 2.16 -12.75
C THR A 10 0.80 2.39 -11.27
N VAL A 11 2.08 2.56 -10.91
CA VAL A 11 2.47 2.95 -9.55
C VAL A 11 1.79 4.29 -9.15
N GLU A 12 1.54 5.17 -10.12
CA GLU A 12 0.85 6.45 -9.89
C GLU A 12 -0.63 6.25 -9.53
N ASP A 13 -1.36 5.37 -10.22
CA ASP A 13 -2.76 5.07 -9.91
C ASP A 13 -2.93 4.50 -8.49
N ILE A 14 -1.97 3.66 -8.08
CA ILE A 14 -1.89 3.10 -6.73
C ILE A 14 -1.69 4.23 -5.70
N LEU A 15 -0.79 5.17 -5.99
CA LEU A 15 -0.56 6.34 -5.15
C LEU A 15 -1.78 7.26 -5.08
N GLN A 16 -2.53 7.44 -6.17
CA GLN A 16 -3.76 8.22 -6.15
C GLN A 16 -4.88 7.55 -5.34
N THR A 17 -4.97 6.22 -5.42
CA THR A 17 -6.03 5.45 -4.74
C THR A 17 -5.79 5.34 -3.23
N PHE A 18 -4.56 5.03 -2.82
CA PHE A 18 -4.21 4.71 -1.42
C PHE A 18 -3.38 5.81 -0.74
N GLY A 19 -2.96 6.84 -1.47
CA GLY A 19 -2.34 8.04 -0.93
C GLY A 19 -1.03 7.79 -0.16
N ALA A 20 -0.97 8.34 1.05
CA ALA A 20 0.24 8.33 1.88
C ALA A 20 0.64 6.93 2.38
N GLU A 21 -0.31 6.01 2.50
CA GLU A 21 -0.03 4.67 2.99
C GLU A 21 0.71 3.85 1.94
N ALA A 22 0.20 3.81 0.70
CA ALA A 22 0.92 3.20 -0.41
C ALA A 22 2.29 3.84 -0.62
N ARG A 23 2.43 5.17 -0.46
CA ARG A 23 3.73 5.83 -0.56
C ARG A 23 4.76 5.28 0.44
N THR A 24 4.33 4.99 1.66
CA THR A 24 5.22 4.45 2.71
C THR A 24 5.71 3.06 2.32
N PHE A 25 4.78 2.19 1.91
CA PHE A 25 5.11 0.83 1.50
C PHE A 25 5.94 0.78 0.22
N LEU A 26 5.61 1.58 -0.81
CA LEU A 26 6.42 1.69 -2.03
C LEU A 26 7.87 2.06 -1.71
N ARG A 27 8.09 2.98 -0.75
CA ARG A 27 9.42 3.36 -0.30
C ARG A 27 10.14 2.24 0.45
N GLU A 28 9.45 1.45 1.27
CA GLU A 28 10.02 0.28 1.94
C GLU A 28 10.54 -0.75 0.93
N TYR A 29 9.78 -0.97 -0.15
CA TYR A 29 10.15 -1.84 -1.25
C TYR A 29 11.14 -1.22 -2.25
N ARG A 30 11.58 0.02 -2.02
CA ARG A 30 12.41 0.80 -2.97
C ARG A 30 11.79 0.89 -4.37
N ILE A 31 10.47 0.86 -4.44
CA ILE A 31 9.71 1.08 -5.66
C ILE A 31 9.59 2.59 -5.86
N ASP A 32 10.38 3.12 -6.79
CA ASP A 32 10.33 4.52 -7.15
C ASP A 32 9.08 4.88 -7.95
N ARG A 33 8.67 6.15 -7.81
CA ARG A 33 7.59 6.73 -8.61
C ARG A 33 8.02 6.70 -10.07
N SER A 34 7.37 5.84 -10.82
CA SER A 34 7.62 5.66 -12.24
C SER A 34 6.29 5.44 -12.95
N ASN A 35 6.23 5.81 -14.23
CA ASN A 35 5.09 5.50 -15.10
C ASN A 35 5.05 4.02 -15.49
N LEU A 36 5.82 3.17 -14.79
CA LEU A 36 5.83 1.73 -15.00
C LEU A 36 4.54 1.13 -14.44
N ARG A 37 4.18 -0.02 -15.02
CA ARG A 37 3.10 -0.84 -14.47
C ARG A 37 3.49 -1.28 -13.07
N PHE A 38 2.51 -1.32 -12.19
CA PHE A 38 2.71 -1.71 -10.81
C PHE A 38 3.30 -3.13 -10.71
N ALA A 39 2.83 -4.05 -11.57
CA ALA A 39 3.36 -5.42 -11.64
C ALA A 39 4.86 -5.47 -11.95
N ASP A 40 5.33 -4.68 -12.93
CA ASP A 40 6.75 -4.63 -13.31
C ASP A 40 7.60 -4.02 -12.18
N ALA A 41 7.08 -2.99 -11.52
CA ALA A 41 7.75 -2.34 -10.41
C ALA A 41 7.87 -3.26 -9.19
N CYS A 42 6.82 -4.03 -8.88
CA CYS A 42 6.85 -5.08 -7.87
C CYS A 42 7.85 -6.19 -8.22
N ALA A 43 7.85 -6.66 -9.47
CA ALA A 43 8.79 -7.67 -9.94
C ALA A 43 10.24 -7.21 -9.81
N ALA A 44 10.54 -5.94 -10.15
CA ALA A 44 11.87 -5.34 -9.97
C ALA A 44 12.30 -5.30 -8.49
N ALA A 45 11.34 -5.11 -7.58
CA ALA A 45 11.55 -5.17 -6.13
C ALA A 45 11.51 -6.60 -5.55
N SER A 46 11.42 -7.63 -6.39
CA SER A 46 11.28 -9.04 -5.98
C SER A 46 10.07 -9.31 -5.07
N VAL A 47 8.99 -8.57 -5.25
CA VAL A 47 7.73 -8.76 -4.51
C VAL A 47 6.57 -8.98 -5.48
N THR A 48 5.54 -9.69 -5.04
CA THR A 48 4.31 -9.83 -5.85
C THR A 48 3.32 -8.71 -5.52
N PRO A 49 2.50 -8.26 -6.48
CA PRO A 49 1.43 -7.29 -6.21
C PRO A 49 0.51 -7.71 -5.06
N ASP A 50 0.14 -8.99 -5.01
CA ASP A 50 -0.72 -9.55 -3.94
C ASP A 50 -0.06 -9.43 -2.56
N GLU A 51 1.23 -9.76 -2.45
CA GLU A 51 1.99 -9.63 -1.21
C GLU A 51 2.10 -8.17 -0.76
N PHE A 52 2.34 -7.25 -1.70
CA PHE A 52 2.35 -5.83 -1.41
C PHE A 52 1.02 -5.37 -0.80
N PHE A 53 -0.11 -5.75 -1.41
CA PHE A 53 -1.43 -5.37 -0.90
C PHE A 53 -1.78 -6.05 0.43
N ALA A 54 -1.37 -7.30 0.62
CA ALA A 54 -1.55 -7.98 1.90
C ALA A 54 -0.83 -7.23 3.03
N GLN A 55 0.39 -6.74 2.77
CA GLN A 55 1.13 -5.94 3.73
C GLN A 55 0.59 -4.53 3.90
N LEU A 56 0.15 -3.89 2.82
CA LEU A 56 -0.57 -2.62 2.88
C LEU A 56 -1.78 -2.76 3.79
N ASP A 57 -2.71 -3.69 3.53
CA ASP A 57 -3.92 -3.89 4.31
C ASP A 57 -3.62 -4.26 5.77
N ALA A 58 -2.58 -5.07 6.02
CA ALA A 58 -2.11 -5.34 7.36
C ALA A 58 -1.59 -4.08 8.07
N GLY A 59 -0.87 -3.20 7.36
CA GLY A 59 -0.41 -1.90 7.85
C GLY A 59 -1.56 -0.96 8.19
N ILE A 60 -2.55 -0.87 7.31
CA ILE A 60 -3.77 -0.07 7.49
C ILE A 60 -4.50 -0.53 8.75
N ARG A 61 -4.75 -1.84 8.89
CA ARG A 61 -5.40 -2.41 10.07
C ARG A 61 -4.62 -2.16 11.36
N ARG A 62 -3.29 -2.30 11.34
CA ARG A 62 -2.45 -1.98 12.52
C ARG A 62 -2.51 -0.50 12.88
N ARG A 63 -2.55 0.39 11.88
CA ARG A 63 -2.62 1.85 12.10
C ARG A 63 -4.01 2.27 12.59
N ALA A 64 -5.07 1.69 12.04
CA ALA A 64 -6.44 1.85 12.54
C ALA A 64 -6.58 1.36 13.99
N ALA A 65 -6.01 0.19 14.32
CA ALA A 65 -6.02 -0.33 15.70
C ALA A 65 -5.21 0.56 16.67
N ARG A 66 -4.12 1.19 16.21
CA ARG A 66 -3.37 2.17 17.02
C ARG A 66 -4.10 3.50 17.17
N ALA A 67 -4.79 3.98 16.13
CA ALA A 67 -5.60 5.20 16.20
C ALA A 67 -6.74 5.07 17.22
N VAL A 68 -7.39 3.90 17.27
CA VAL A 68 -8.44 3.61 18.27
C VAL A 68 -7.89 3.58 19.70
N LYS A 69 -6.67 3.09 19.92
CA LYS A 69 -6.06 3.11 21.26
C LYS A 69 -5.74 4.52 21.75
N HIS A 70 -5.35 5.42 20.85
CA HIS A 70 -5.00 6.79 21.22
C HIS A 70 -6.22 7.66 21.55
N SER A 71 -7.42 7.31 21.06
CA SER A 71 -8.66 8.03 21.37
C SER A 71 -9.26 7.66 22.73
N VAL A 72 -8.81 6.58 23.38
CA VAL A 72 -9.36 6.13 24.68
C VAL A 72 -8.59 6.74 25.86
N GLU A 73 -7.33 7.16 25.68
CA GLU A 73 -6.55 7.80 26.75
C GLU A 73 -6.86 9.29 26.97
N GLU A 74 -7.74 9.91 26.16
CA GLU A 74 -8.16 11.32 26.34
C GLU A 74 -9.55 11.47 26.98
N TYR A 75 -10.17 10.38 27.45
CA TYR A 75 -11.45 10.37 28.16
C TYR A 75 -11.48 9.40 29.36
N ALA A 76 -10.44 9.41 30.19
CA ALA A 76 -10.46 8.74 31.50
C ALA A 76 -9.88 9.64 32.60
#